data_AF-A0A4Y2A829-F1
#
_entry.id   AF-A0A4Y2A829-F1
#
_cell.length_a   1.000
_cell.length_b   1.000
_cell.length_c   1.000
_cell.angle_alpha   90.00
_cell.angle_beta   90.00
_cell.angle_gamma   90.00
#
_symmetry.space_group_name_H-M   'P 1'
#
loop_
_entity.id
_entity.type
_entity.pdbx_description
1 polymer ?
#
loop_
_entity_poly.entity_id
_entity_poly.type
_entity_poly.pdbx_seq_one_letter_code
_entity_poly.pdbx_strand_id
1 'polypeptide(L)'
;MRRILIPVLFKLSHDDPMKWFRYVSNVQRVINNSTFRSTKCTPLELMMGTKMKNKEDVKINEVLHEEYLNHLMQECDDMRNDAKQNILKLQEENRRLYKKKRKRTTLYKLNDLVAIQRNVKEVECHDGPNKPSTAAEHMKPWSKDLC
;
A
#
# COMPACT_ATOMS: atom_id res chain seq x y z
N MET A 1 -9.62 -16.23 1.25
CA MET A 1 -10.78 -16.82 0.53
C MET A 1 -12.15 -16.36 1.05
N ARG A 2 -12.54 -16.59 2.31
CA ARG A 2 -13.85 -16.11 2.82
C ARG A 2 -14.08 -14.61 2.58
N ARG A 3 -13.05 -13.79 2.80
CA ARG A 3 -13.06 -12.33 2.58
C ARG A 3 -13.39 -11.91 1.15
N ILE A 4 -13.07 -12.75 0.16
CA ILE A 4 -13.30 -12.48 -1.28
C ILE A 4 -14.65 -13.08 -1.72
N LEU A 5 -15.00 -14.26 -1.19
CA LEU A 5 -16.20 -14.98 -1.61
C LEU A 5 -17.50 -14.22 -1.35
N ILE A 6 -17.62 -13.57 -0.18
CA ILE A 6 -18.83 -12.84 0.20
C ILE A 6 -19.06 -11.62 -0.73
N PRO A 7 -18.07 -10.72 -0.93
CA PRO A 7 -18.21 -9.63 -1.89
C PRO A 7 -18.52 -10.08 -3.32
N VAL A 8 -17.86 -11.15 -3.81
CA VAL A 8 -18.12 -11.68 -5.15
C VAL A 8 -19.57 -12.14 -5.30
N LEU A 9 -20.08 -12.92 -4.34
CA LEU A 9 -21.48 -13.37 -4.37
C LEU A 9 -22.46 -12.19 -4.29
N PHE A 10 -22.14 -11.17 -3.49
CA PHE A 10 -22.95 -9.97 -3.37
C PHE A 10 -22.97 -9.16 -4.67
N LYS A 11 -21.81 -8.94 -5.31
CA LYS A 11 -21.71 -8.27 -6.62
C LYS A 11 -22.44 -9.03 -7.73
N LEU A 12 -22.38 -10.35 -7.73
CA LEU A 12 -23.10 -11.17 -8.71
C LEU A 12 -24.62 -11.19 -8.50
N SER A 13 -25.08 -10.98 -7.26
CA SER A 13 -26.50 -10.94 -6.88
C SER A 13 -27.03 -9.53 -6.62
N HIS A 14 -26.37 -8.51 -7.19
CA HIS A 14 -26.73 -7.10 -6.97
C HIS A 14 -28.21 -6.81 -7.26
N ASP A 15 -28.79 -7.43 -8.29
CA ASP A 15 -30.18 -7.25 -8.70
C ASP A 15 -31.18 -7.90 -7.72
N ASP A 16 -30.81 -9.00 -7.08
CA ASP A 16 -31.64 -9.73 -6.12
C ASP A 16 -30.76 -10.42 -5.07
N PRO A 17 -30.51 -9.76 -3.93
CA PRO A 17 -29.65 -10.28 -2.88
C PRO A 17 -30.12 -11.61 -2.28
N MET A 18 -31.40 -11.96 -2.37
CA MET A 18 -31.93 -13.23 -1.84
C MET A 18 -31.58 -14.42 -2.74
N LYS A 19 -31.13 -14.19 -3.97
CA LYS A 19 -30.79 -15.23 -4.96
C LYS A 19 -29.29 -15.52 -5.07
N TRP A 20 -28.46 -15.06 -4.13
CA TRP A 20 -27.01 -15.28 -4.12
C TRP A 20 -26.60 -16.75 -4.27
N PHE A 21 -27.41 -17.68 -3.72
CA PHE A 21 -27.14 -19.12 -3.74
C PHE A 21 -27.05 -19.69 -5.16
N ARG A 22 -27.70 -19.07 -6.15
CA ARG A 22 -27.67 -19.49 -7.56
C ARG A 22 -26.27 -19.36 -8.17
N TYR A 23 -25.45 -18.44 -7.65
CA TYR A 23 -24.11 -18.17 -8.16
C TYR A 23 -23.04 -19.04 -7.50
N VAL A 24 -23.35 -19.72 -6.39
CA VAL A 24 -22.38 -20.50 -5.60
C VAL A 24 -21.70 -21.58 -6.43
N SER A 25 -22.46 -22.38 -7.17
CA SER A 25 -21.89 -23.46 -7.99
C SER A 25 -20.95 -22.94 -9.07
N ASN A 26 -21.28 -21.79 -9.67
CA ASN A 26 -20.45 -21.17 -10.70
C ASN A 26 -19.18 -20.56 -10.09
N VAL A 27 -19.30 -19.85 -8.97
CA VAL A 27 -18.15 -19.28 -8.25
C VAL A 27 -17.22 -20.38 -7.74
N GLN A 28 -17.75 -21.46 -7.17
CA GLN A 28 -16.96 -22.62 -6.74
C GLN A 28 -16.20 -23.24 -7.91
N ARG A 29 -16.87 -23.41 -9.06
CA ARG A 29 -16.25 -23.93 -10.29
C ARG A 29 -15.08 -23.03 -10.73
N VAL A 30 -15.30 -21.72 -10.79
CA VAL A 30 -14.28 -20.75 -11.19
C VAL A 30 -13.09 -20.75 -10.23
N ILE A 31 -13.34 -20.72 -8.92
CA ILE A 31 -12.29 -20.75 -7.90
C ILE A 31 -11.46 -22.02 -8.01
N ASN A 32 -12.10 -23.18 -8.19
CA ASN A 32 -11.40 -24.46 -8.29
C ASN A 32 -10.59 -24.61 -9.59
N ASN A 33 -10.94 -23.83 -10.62
CA ASN A 33 -10.22 -23.76 -11.88
C ASN A 33 -9.27 -22.56 -11.99
N SER A 34 -9.16 -21.74 -10.95
CA SER A 34 -8.27 -20.58 -10.93
C SER A 34 -6.86 -21.02 -10.57
N THR A 35 -5.87 -20.63 -11.37
CA THR A 35 -4.45 -20.97 -11.09
C THR A 35 -3.90 -20.12 -9.96
N PHE A 36 -3.23 -20.74 -9.00
CA PHE A 36 -2.61 -20.00 -7.89
C PHE A 36 -1.12 -19.74 -8.16
N ARG A 37 -0.63 -18.56 -7.78
CA ARG A 37 0.74 -18.11 -8.14
C ARG A 37 1.84 -18.99 -7.55
N SER A 38 1.66 -19.50 -6.33
CA SER A 38 2.71 -20.29 -5.65
C SER A 38 2.83 -21.72 -6.18
N THR A 39 1.72 -22.33 -6.58
CA THR A 39 1.68 -23.73 -7.04
C THR A 39 1.72 -23.87 -8.55
N LYS A 40 1.38 -22.81 -9.30
CA LYS A 40 1.28 -22.80 -10.78
C LYS A 40 0.24 -23.79 -11.35
N CYS A 41 -0.57 -24.42 -10.50
CA CYS A 41 -1.63 -25.35 -10.86
C CYS A 41 -2.96 -24.89 -10.23
N THR A 42 -4.08 -25.39 -10.76
CA THR A 42 -5.41 -25.15 -10.16
C THR A 42 -5.66 -26.10 -8.99
N PRO A 43 -6.49 -25.72 -8.00
CA PRO A 43 -6.92 -26.64 -6.94
C PRO A 43 -7.54 -27.94 -7.49
N LEU A 44 -8.31 -27.86 -8.58
CA LEU A 44 -8.89 -29.04 -9.21
C LEU A 44 -7.82 -29.94 -9.83
N GLU A 45 -6.86 -29.39 -10.57
CA GLU A 45 -5.77 -30.16 -11.15
C GLU A 45 -4.95 -30.88 -10.08
N LEU A 46 -4.70 -30.21 -8.95
CA LEU A 46 -4.01 -30.81 -7.80
C LEU A 46 -4.78 -31.99 -7.21
N MET A 47 -6.12 -31.91 -7.18
CA MET A 47 -6.97 -32.94 -6.58
C MET A 47 -7.26 -34.09 -7.55
N MET A 48 -7.48 -33.80 -8.84
CA MET A 48 -7.99 -34.73 -9.85
C MET A 48 -6.93 -35.13 -10.89
N GLY A 49 -5.75 -34.53 -10.86
CA GLY A 49 -4.68 -34.76 -11.83
C GLY A 49 -5.00 -34.31 -13.27
N THR A 50 -6.13 -33.65 -13.48
CA THR A 50 -6.65 -33.30 -14.81
C THR A 50 -7.20 -31.88 -14.85
N LYS A 51 -7.06 -31.24 -16.02
CA LYS A 51 -7.57 -29.88 -16.25
C LYS A 51 -9.07 -29.89 -16.50
N MET A 52 -9.78 -28.90 -15.97
CA MET A 52 -11.20 -28.74 -16.27
C MET A 52 -11.41 -28.27 -17.71
N LYS A 53 -12.28 -28.94 -18.46
CA LYS A 53 -12.66 -28.53 -19.84
C LYS A 53 -14.00 -27.81 -19.81
N ASN A 54 -14.01 -26.56 -19.37
CA ASN A 54 -15.23 -25.76 -19.28
C ASN A 54 -15.09 -24.43 -20.03
N LYS A 55 -16.23 -23.86 -20.44
CA LYS A 55 -16.28 -22.48 -20.95
C LYS A 55 -15.94 -21.54 -19.80
N GLU A 56 -15.04 -20.59 -20.05
CA GLU A 56 -14.67 -19.59 -19.05
C GLU A 56 -15.85 -18.65 -18.78
N ASP A 57 -16.29 -18.59 -17.53
CA ASP A 57 -17.30 -17.61 -17.10
C ASP A 57 -16.61 -16.24 -16.93
N VAL A 58 -16.41 -15.54 -18.04
CA VAL A 58 -15.65 -14.26 -18.12
C VAL A 58 -16.11 -13.27 -17.03
N LYS A 59 -17.42 -13.07 -16.88
CA LYS A 59 -18.00 -12.17 -15.87
C LYS A 59 -17.61 -12.54 -14.43
N ILE A 60 -17.59 -13.84 -14.09
CA ILE A 60 -17.27 -14.28 -12.73
C ILE A 60 -15.76 -14.15 -12.49
N ASN A 61 -14.94 -14.46 -13.50
CA ASN A 61 -13.50 -14.26 -13.45
C ASN A 61 -13.14 -12.80 -13.22
N GLU A 62 -13.77 -11.87 -13.96
CA GLU A 62 -13.55 -10.43 -13.81
C GLU A 62 -13.87 -9.96 -12.39
N VAL A 63 -15.07 -10.26 -11.89
CA VAL A 63 -15.51 -9.87 -10.54
C VAL A 63 -14.59 -10.49 -9.48
N LEU A 64 -14.19 -11.75 -9.64
CA LEU A 64 -13.28 -12.42 -8.72
C LEU A 64 -11.89 -11.75 -8.70
N HIS A 65 -11.37 -11.39 -9.87
CA HIS A 65 -10.06 -10.78 -10.00
C HIS A 65 -10.05 -9.34 -9.44
N GLU A 66 -11.12 -8.58 -9.69
CA GLU A 66 -11.32 -7.24 -9.11
C GLU A 66 -11.34 -7.30 -7.58
N GLU A 67 -12.11 -8.22 -6.99
CA GLU A 67 -12.19 -8.39 -5.54
C GLU A 67 -10.85 -8.84 -4.92
N TYR A 68 -10.09 -9.68 -5.63
CA TYR A 68 -8.74 -10.04 -5.21
C TYR A 68 -7.81 -8.82 -5.16
N LEU A 69 -7.85 -7.96 -6.19
CA LEU A 69 -7.03 -6.74 -6.24
C LEU A 69 -7.45 -5.74 -5.17
N ASN A 70 -8.75 -5.51 -4.99
CA ASN A 70 -9.27 -4.63 -3.94
C ASN A 70 -8.83 -5.09 -2.55
N HIS A 71 -8.92 -6.40 -2.28
CA HIS A 71 -8.47 -6.96 -1.01
C HIS A 71 -6.97 -6.76 -0.80
N LEU A 72 -6.15 -7.02 -1.82
CA LEU A 72 -4.70 -6.81 -1.75
C LEU A 72 -4.34 -5.33 -1.52
N MET A 73 -5.03 -4.42 -2.20
CA MET A 73 -4.85 -2.97 -2.02
C MET A 73 -5.18 -2.55 -0.60
N GLN A 74 -6.30 -3.05 -0.06
CA GLN A 74 -6.69 -2.76 1.32
C GLN A 74 -5.64 -3.26 2.32
N GLU A 75 -5.12 -4.49 2.17
CA GLU A 75 -4.05 -5.00 3.03
C GLU A 75 -2.77 -4.15 2.91
N CYS A 76 -2.41 -3.71 1.70
CA CYS A 76 -1.30 -2.78 1.51
C CYS A 76 -1.51 -1.45 2.22
N ASP A 77 -2.73 -0.89 2.16
CA ASP A 77 -3.05 0.39 2.81
C ASP A 77 -3.06 0.27 4.33
N ASP A 78 -3.58 -0.82 4.87
CA ASP A 78 -3.53 -1.13 6.30
C ASP A 78 -2.07 -1.19 6.78
N MET A 79 -1.21 -1.93 6.08
CA MET A 79 0.23 -2.01 6.40
C MET A 79 0.92 -0.64 6.31
N ARG A 80 0.60 0.18 5.30
CA ARG A 80 1.17 1.53 5.16
C ARG A 80 0.71 2.45 6.29
N ASN A 81 -0.55 2.36 6.68
CA ASN A 81 -1.11 3.14 7.78
C ASN A 81 -0.46 2.77 9.10
N ASP A 82 -0.29 1.48 9.38
CA ASP A 82 0.39 1.00 10.58
C ASP A 82 1.85 1.47 10.62
N ALA A 83 2.59 1.32 9.51
CA ALA A 83 3.95 1.81 9.40
C ALA A 83 4.02 3.34 9.62
N LYS A 84 3.10 4.11 9.04
CA LYS A 84 3.00 5.55 9.23
C LYS A 84 2.78 5.91 10.69
N GLN A 85 1.87 5.24 11.39
CA GLN A 85 1.62 5.50 12.82
C GLN A 85 2.86 5.19 13.68
N ASN A 86 3.56 4.10 13.39
CA ASN A 86 4.78 3.72 14.11
C ASN A 86 5.92 4.73 13.89
N ILE A 87 6.11 5.18 12.65
CA ILE A 87 7.10 6.21 12.32
C ILE A 87 6.77 7.53 13.03
N LEU A 88 5.50 7.94 13.03
CA LEU A 88 5.06 9.17 13.71
C LEU A 88 5.31 9.11 15.23
N LYS A 89 5.01 7.98 15.87
CA LYS A 89 5.32 7.76 17.29
C LYS A 89 6.81 7.89 17.56
N LEU A 90 7.65 7.22 16.77
CA LEU A 90 9.11 7.27 16.90
C LEU A 90 9.65 8.69 16.70
N GLN A 91 9.15 9.41 15.69
CA GLN A 91 9.54 10.80 15.43
C GLN A 91 9.17 11.72 16.59
N GLU A 92 7.99 11.54 17.20
CA GLU A 92 7.57 12.32 18.35
C GLU A 92 8.45 12.06 19.58
N GLU A 93 8.77 10.79 19.85
CA GLU A 93 9.69 10.42 20.92
C GLU A 93 11.08 11.02 20.70
N ASN A 94 11.63 10.90 19.50
CA ASN A 94 12.91 11.50 19.12
C ASN A 94 12.89 13.02 19.28
N ARG A 95 11.81 13.68 18.86
CA ARG A 95 11.60 15.13 19.04
C ARG A 95 11.61 15.51 20.52
N ARG A 96 10.91 14.75 21.36
CA ARG A 96 10.84 14.97 22.81
C ARG A 96 12.22 14.80 23.46
N LEU A 97 12.93 13.72 23.11
CA LEU A 97 14.27 13.44 23.62
C LEU A 97 15.28 14.53 23.21
N TYR A 98 15.24 14.95 21.95
CA TYR A 98 16.07 16.04 21.45
C TYR A 98 15.77 17.36 22.19
N LYS A 99 14.49 17.74 22.31
CA LYS A 99 14.08 18.96 23.04
C LYS A 99 14.52 18.94 24.51
N LYS A 100 14.53 17.77 25.16
CA LYS A 100 15.00 17.61 26.55
C LYS A 100 16.52 17.77 26.69
N LYS A 101 17.29 17.23 25.73
CA LYS A 101 18.77 17.22 25.79
C LYS A 101 19.42 18.45 25.18
N ARG A 102 18.74 19.17 24.28
CA ARG A 102 19.32 20.33 23.58
C ARG A 102 19.55 21.50 24.54
N LYS A 103 20.62 22.25 24.31
CA LYS A 103 20.78 23.59 24.91
C LYS A 103 19.66 24.51 24.38
N ARG A 104 19.14 25.39 25.23
CA ARG A 104 18.16 26.39 24.81
C ARG A 104 18.79 27.31 23.77
N THR A 105 17.99 27.71 22.79
CA THR A 105 18.42 28.67 21.77
C THR A 105 18.68 30.01 22.45
N THR A 106 19.85 30.60 22.20
CA THR A 106 20.14 31.98 22.62
C THR A 106 19.26 32.92 21.82
N LEU A 107 18.42 33.71 22.49
CA LEU A 107 17.62 34.76 21.87
C LEU A 107 18.44 36.03 21.86
N TYR A 108 18.75 36.54 20.66
CA TYR A 108 19.53 37.77 20.48
C TYR A 108 18.61 38.98 20.47
N LYS A 109 19.05 40.06 21.08
CA LYS A 109 18.39 41.37 21.04
C LYS A 109 19.15 42.31 20.10
N LEU A 110 18.47 43.38 19.70
CA LEU A 110 19.09 44.45 18.93
C LEU A 110 20.29 44.99 19.73
N ASN A 111 21.46 45.10 19.08
CA ASN A 111 22.77 45.47 19.61
C ASN A 111 23.60 44.38 20.33
N ASP A 112 23.20 43.10 20.29
CA ASP A 112 24.06 42.02 20.76
C ASP A 112 25.23 41.75 19.80
N LEU A 113 26.47 41.73 20.32
CA LEU A 113 27.66 41.31 19.57
C LEU A 113 27.71 39.78 19.48
N VAL A 114 27.65 39.26 18.25
CA VAL A 114 27.70 37.81 17.98
C VAL A 114 28.84 37.49 17.01
N ALA A 115 29.58 36.43 17.29
CA ALA A 115 30.58 35.90 16.38
C ALA A 115 29.90 34.98 15.36
N ILE A 116 29.92 35.38 14.09
CA ILE A 116 29.43 34.55 12.98
C ILE A 116 30.60 33.68 12.50
N GLN A 117 30.51 32.38 12.76
CA GLN A 117 31.47 31.42 12.20
C GLN A 117 31.22 31.27 10.70
N ARG A 118 32.18 31.71 9.87
CA ARG A 118 32.12 31.54 8.43
C ARG A 118 32.72 30.19 8.06
N ASN A 119 31.90 29.32 7.47
CA ASN A 119 32.36 28.06 6.90
C ASN A 119 32.66 28.29 5.42
N VAL A 120 33.79 28.94 5.10
CA VAL A 120 34.21 29.03 3.70
C VAL A 120 34.88 27.70 3.35
N LYS A 121 34.14 26.82 2.68
CA LYS A 121 34.79 25.86 1.77
C LYS A 121 35.13 26.66 0.53
N GLU A 122 36.36 26.56 0.03
CA GLU A 122 36.69 27.07 -1.30
C GLU A 122 35.62 26.54 -2.27
N VAL A 123 34.89 27.49 -2.86
CA VAL A 123 33.84 27.19 -3.82
C VAL A 123 34.57 26.93 -5.13
N GLU A 124 34.86 25.66 -5.41
CA GLU A 124 34.91 25.24 -6.81
C GLU A 124 33.48 25.37 -7.34
N CYS A 125 33.30 26.32 -8.24
CA CYS A 125 32.02 26.69 -8.83
C CYS A 125 31.47 25.52 -9.65
N HIS A 126 30.64 24.68 -9.04
CA HIS A 126 29.66 23.89 -9.77
C HIS A 126 28.27 24.21 -9.24
N ASP A 127 27.52 24.92 -10.08
CA ASP A 127 26.12 25.30 -9.86
C ASP A 127 25.25 24.06 -9.71
N GLY A 128 24.90 23.73 -8.46
CA GLY A 128 23.95 22.68 -8.14
C GLY A 128 23.27 22.96 -6.79
N PRO A 129 21.95 22.88 -6.67
CA PRO A 129 21.26 23.36 -5.48
C PRO A 129 21.57 22.48 -4.26
N ASN A 130 22.28 23.07 -3.29
CA ASN A 130 22.50 22.57 -1.93
C ASN A 130 21.17 22.54 -1.13
N LYS A 131 20.28 21.60 -1.47
CA LYS A 131 19.20 21.18 -0.56
C LYS A 131 19.58 19.83 0.05
N PRO A 132 19.61 19.68 1.39
CA PRO A 132 19.72 18.35 1.98
C PRO A 132 18.42 17.60 1.67
N SER A 133 18.46 16.77 0.62
CA SER A 133 17.34 15.90 0.25
C SER A 133 17.11 14.92 1.40
N THR A 134 16.10 15.20 2.22
CA THR A 134 15.53 14.16 3.08
C THR A 134 14.74 13.25 2.15
N ALA A 135 14.93 11.93 2.22
CA ALA A 135 14.26 10.97 1.32
C ALA A 135 12.71 11.14 1.24
N ALA A 136 12.10 11.77 2.25
CA ALA A 136 10.69 12.19 2.25
C ALA A 136 10.33 13.22 1.15
N GLU A 137 11.26 14.09 0.73
CA GLU A 137 11.05 15.06 -0.35
C GLU A 137 10.96 14.41 -1.74
N HIS A 138 11.36 13.14 -1.86
CA HIS A 138 11.26 12.34 -3.08
C HIS A 138 10.10 11.31 -3.03
N MET A 139 9.35 11.27 -1.94
CA MET A 139 8.15 10.45 -1.85
C MET A 139 7.01 11.14 -2.60
N LYS A 140 6.79 10.76 -3.85
CA LYS A 140 5.58 11.18 -4.57
C LYS A 140 4.35 10.57 -3.89
N PRO A 141 3.27 11.34 -3.65
CA PRO A 141 1.97 10.76 -3.34
C PRO A 141 1.60 9.75 -4.42
N TRP A 142 0.98 8.64 -4.02
CA TRP A 142 0.46 7.67 -4.98
C TRP A 142 -0.64 8.35 -5.81
N SER A 143 -0.37 8.60 -7.09
CA SER A 143 -1.34 9.22 -8.00
C SER A 143 -2.55 8.32 -8.17
N LYS A 144 -3.75 8.86 -7.98
CA LYS A 144 -5.03 8.16 -8.23
C LYS A 144 -5.43 8.13 -9.71
N ASP A 145 -4.61 8.70 -10.59
CA ASP A 145 -4.97 8.99 -11.99
C ASP A 145 -4.30 8.05 -13.01
N LEU A 146 -3.95 6.83 -12.61
CA LEU A 146 -3.62 5.76 -13.55
C LEU A 146 -4.65 4.65 -13.41
N CYS A 147 -5.84 4.93 -13.93
CA CYS A 147 -6.81 3.96 -14.38
C CYS A 147 -6.92 4.13 -15.90
#